data_AF-A0A7L2V9M5-F1
#
_entry.id   AF-A0A7L2V9M5-F1
#
_cell.length_a   1.000
_cell.length_b   1.000
_cell.length_c   1.000
_cell.angle_alpha   90.00
_cell.angle_beta   90.00
_cell.angle_gamma   90.00
#
_symmetry.space_group_name_H-M   'P 1'
#
loop_
_entity.id
_entity.type
_entity.pdbx_description
1 polymer ?
#
loop_
_entity_poly.entity_id
_entity_poly.type
_entity_poly.pdbx_seq_one_letter_code
_entity_poly.pdbx_strand_id
1 'polypeptide(L)'
;AAADDDDWDDDWDDPKSTSPSYLGYKETEASEAGGVQRGNSRAAAMKLPLNKFPGFAKPGMEQYLLAKQLAKPKEKIPIIIGDYGPMWVYPTSTFDCVVADPKKGSKMYGLKSYIEYQLTCTNTNRSVNHRYKHFDWLYERLLVKFGLAIPIPSLPDKQVTGRFEEEFIKMRMERLQAWMTRMCRHPVVSESEVFQQFLNFRDEKEWKTGKRKAEKDETVGVLIFSTMEPEAPDLDMVEIEQKCDAVGRFTKAMDDGVRELLTVGQEHWKRCTGPLPKEYQKIGKALQSLALVFSTSGYQGESDLNGAITEAGKTYEEIASLVADQPKKDLHFLMETNHEYKGFLGCFPDIIGAHKGAIERVKESDKLVATSKITPQDKQNMVKRVSTMAYALQAEMNHFHSNRIYDYNSVIRLYLEQQAQFYETIAQKLRQALSRFPVM
;
A
#
# COMPACT_ATOMS: atom_id res chain seq x y z
N ALA A 1 -19.78 -0.64 -45.17
CA ALA A 1 -20.51 -1.73 -44.51
C ALA A 1 -19.55 -2.32 -43.48
N ALA A 2 -19.74 -1.92 -42.22
CA ALA A 2 -18.96 -2.38 -41.08
C ALA A 2 -19.80 -3.44 -40.36
N ALA A 3 -19.25 -4.64 -40.22
CA ALA A 3 -19.73 -5.71 -39.35
C ALA A 3 -18.63 -5.87 -38.28
N ASP A 4 -18.94 -5.51 -37.04
CA ASP A 4 -19.40 -6.41 -35.97
C ASP A 4 -18.29 -7.35 -35.48
N ASP A 5 -17.79 -7.09 -34.28
CA ASP A 5 -17.03 -8.05 -33.44
C ASP A 5 -16.92 -7.56 -31.98
N ASP A 6 -18.02 -7.04 -31.42
CA ASP A 6 -18.07 -6.46 -30.06
C ASP A 6 -18.62 -7.43 -28.99
N ASP A 7 -18.66 -8.74 -29.27
CA ASP A 7 -19.49 -9.71 -28.52
C ASP A 7 -18.71 -10.70 -27.61
N TRP A 8 -17.47 -10.41 -27.21
CA TRP A 8 -16.60 -11.45 -26.62
C TRP A 8 -15.99 -11.16 -25.24
N ASP A 9 -16.52 -10.18 -24.50
CA ASP A 9 -16.16 -9.93 -23.09
C ASP A 9 -17.13 -10.63 -22.09
N ASP A 10 -18.13 -11.38 -22.58
CA ASP A 10 -19.25 -11.92 -21.77
C ASP A 10 -18.89 -13.15 -20.91
N ASP A 11 -17.75 -13.79 -21.11
CA ASP A 11 -17.43 -15.06 -20.40
C ASP A 11 -16.88 -14.86 -18.97
N TRP A 12 -16.83 -13.61 -18.47
CA TRP A 12 -16.30 -13.29 -17.15
C TRP A 12 -17.28 -12.57 -16.22
N ASP A 13 -18.54 -12.37 -16.64
CA ASP A 13 -19.54 -11.58 -15.89
C ASP A 13 -20.59 -12.44 -15.14
N ASP A 14 -20.39 -13.77 -14.98
CA ASP A 14 -21.36 -14.64 -14.30
C ASP A 14 -20.83 -15.22 -12.95
N PRO A 15 -21.51 -15.03 -11.81
CA PRO A 15 -21.11 -15.57 -10.51
C PRO A 15 -21.60 -17.03 -10.38
N LYS A 16 -20.91 -17.99 -11.01
CA LYS A 16 -21.17 -19.42 -10.76
C LYS A 16 -20.30 -19.95 -9.61
N SER A 17 -20.70 -19.60 -8.38
CA SER A 17 -20.36 -20.39 -7.20
C SER A 17 -21.37 -21.53 -7.04
N THR A 18 -21.20 -22.61 -7.79
CA THR A 18 -21.84 -23.89 -7.44
C THR A 18 -20.99 -24.55 -6.37
N SER A 19 -21.38 -24.38 -5.11
CA SER A 19 -20.82 -25.14 -3.98
C SER A 19 -21.16 -26.63 -4.15
N PRO A 20 -20.18 -27.55 -4.15
CA PRO A 20 -20.47 -28.96 -3.95
C PRO A 20 -20.65 -29.20 -2.46
N SER A 21 -21.91 -29.41 -2.07
CA SER A 21 -22.29 -30.08 -0.82
C SER A 21 -21.71 -31.50 -0.78
N TYR A 22 -20.90 -31.83 0.22
CA TYR A 22 -21.04 -33.04 1.06
C TYR A 22 -19.96 -33.11 2.16
N LEU A 23 -20.33 -33.80 3.25
CA LEU A 23 -19.53 -34.29 4.39
C LEU A 23 -19.37 -33.39 5.63
N GLY A 24 -20.53 -33.23 6.27
CA GLY A 24 -20.84 -33.31 7.70
C GLY A 24 -19.74 -33.34 8.77
N TYR A 25 -19.91 -32.49 9.78
CA TYR A 25 -19.75 -32.84 11.18
C TYR A 25 -20.73 -32.02 12.05
N LYS A 26 -21.30 -32.71 13.05
CA LYS A 26 -22.49 -32.39 13.86
C LYS A 26 -22.54 -31.00 14.50
N GLU A 27 -23.72 -30.38 14.43
CA GLU A 27 -24.22 -29.42 15.42
C GLU A 27 -24.61 -30.12 16.73
N THR A 28 -24.32 -29.44 17.84
CA THR A 28 -25.10 -29.57 19.08
C THR A 28 -25.45 -28.16 19.51
N GLU A 29 -26.76 -27.90 19.59
CA GLU A 29 -27.38 -26.66 20.06
C GLU A 29 -27.13 -26.41 21.54
N ALA A 30 -27.03 -25.13 21.92
CA ALA A 30 -27.71 -24.60 23.10
C ALA A 30 -27.87 -23.08 22.96
N SER A 31 -29.14 -22.67 22.89
CA SER A 31 -29.67 -21.32 22.91
C SER A 31 -29.38 -20.56 24.20
N GLU A 32 -29.17 -19.23 24.12
CA GLU A 32 -30.01 -18.25 24.84
C GLU A 32 -29.71 -16.80 24.43
N ALA A 33 -30.71 -15.94 24.66
CA ALA A 33 -31.00 -14.69 23.98
C ALA A 33 -30.34 -13.43 24.57
N GLY A 34 -30.33 -12.34 23.79
CA GLY A 34 -30.15 -10.98 24.29
C GLY A 34 -29.63 -9.99 23.23
N GLY A 35 -30.49 -9.06 22.80
CA GLY A 35 -30.23 -8.16 21.68
C GLY A 35 -29.22 -7.03 21.93
N VAL A 36 -28.83 -6.38 20.83
CA VAL A 36 -28.77 -4.92 20.59
C VAL A 36 -28.05 -4.71 19.24
N GLN A 37 -28.74 -4.09 18.28
CA GLN A 37 -28.20 -3.68 16.99
C GLN A 37 -27.04 -2.69 17.17
N ARG A 38 -25.83 -3.12 16.81
CA ARG A 38 -24.71 -2.22 16.47
C ARG A 38 -24.43 -2.32 14.98
N GLY A 39 -24.61 -1.21 14.28
CA GLY A 39 -24.11 -1.02 12.92
C GLY A 39 -22.60 -1.18 12.91
N ASN A 40 -22.12 -2.18 12.18
CA ASN A 40 -20.70 -2.47 12.02
C ASN A 40 -20.30 -2.20 10.57
N SER A 41 -19.70 -1.03 10.35
CA SER A 41 -18.87 -0.75 9.19
C SER A 41 -17.59 -1.58 9.29
N ARG A 42 -17.62 -2.80 8.71
CA ARG A 42 -16.42 -3.63 8.57
C ARG A 42 -15.53 -3.05 7.47
N ALA A 43 -14.60 -2.19 7.86
CA ALA A 43 -13.35 -1.99 7.15
C ALA A 43 -12.50 -3.26 7.32
N ALA A 44 -12.63 -4.20 6.39
CA ALA A 44 -11.79 -5.38 6.31
C ALA A 44 -10.93 -5.25 5.05
N ALA A 45 -9.68 -4.84 5.22
CA ALA A 45 -8.64 -5.04 4.22
C ALA A 45 -8.57 -6.55 3.96
N MET A 46 -9.13 -7.00 2.84
CA MET A 46 -9.11 -8.41 2.47
C MET A 46 -7.68 -8.79 2.13
N LYS A 47 -6.95 -9.33 3.12
CA LYS A 47 -5.74 -10.11 2.89
C LYS A 47 -6.16 -11.36 2.11
N LEU A 48 -5.99 -11.33 0.78
CA LEU A 48 -6.12 -12.53 -0.04
C LEU A 48 -4.86 -13.38 0.20
N PRO A 49 -4.97 -14.55 0.85
CA PRO A 49 -3.83 -15.44 1.01
C PRO A 49 -3.37 -15.89 -0.38
N LEU A 50 -2.05 -15.92 -0.59
CA LEU A 50 -1.41 -16.37 -1.83
C LEU A 50 -1.92 -17.75 -2.32
N ASN A 51 -2.55 -18.55 -1.46
CA ASN A 51 -3.04 -19.90 -1.76
C ASN A 51 -4.46 -20.01 -2.34
N LYS A 52 -5.15 -18.91 -2.68
CA LYS A 52 -6.54 -18.94 -3.21
C LYS A 52 -6.72 -18.32 -4.61
N PHE A 53 -5.77 -18.52 -5.52
CA PHE A 53 -5.97 -18.14 -6.93
C PHE A 53 -6.51 -19.34 -7.73
N PRO A 54 -7.71 -19.25 -8.34
CA PRO A 54 -8.23 -20.31 -9.21
C PRO A 54 -7.42 -20.38 -10.51
N GLY A 55 -6.99 -21.58 -10.93
CA GLY A 55 -6.47 -21.83 -12.27
C GLY A 55 -4.94 -21.91 -12.44
N PHE A 56 -4.15 -21.63 -11.40
CA PHE A 56 -2.69 -21.86 -11.42
C PHE A 56 -2.28 -22.71 -10.21
N ALA A 57 -1.83 -23.95 -10.46
CA ALA A 57 -1.07 -24.69 -9.47
C ALA A 57 0.27 -23.96 -9.29
N LYS A 58 0.42 -23.19 -8.22
CA LYS A 58 1.69 -22.52 -7.91
C LYS A 58 2.79 -23.59 -7.80
N PRO A 59 3.95 -23.41 -8.46
CA PRO A 59 5.07 -24.32 -8.31
C PRO A 59 5.39 -24.49 -6.82
N GLY A 60 5.40 -25.74 -6.34
CA GLY A 60 5.71 -26.01 -4.94
C GLY A 60 7.18 -25.68 -4.63
N MET A 61 7.49 -25.33 -3.38
CA MET A 61 8.88 -25.10 -2.93
C MET A 61 9.82 -26.25 -3.35
N GLU A 62 9.34 -27.50 -3.27
CA GLU A 62 10.08 -28.69 -3.68
C GLU A 62 10.42 -28.70 -5.18
N GLN A 63 9.54 -28.17 -6.04
CA GLN A 63 9.79 -28.07 -7.47
C GLN A 63 10.98 -27.17 -7.76
N TYR A 64 11.11 -26.04 -7.05
CA TYR A 64 12.29 -25.17 -7.19
C TYR A 64 13.54 -25.84 -6.61
N LEU A 65 13.48 -26.31 -5.36
CA LEU A 65 14.65 -26.86 -4.65
C LEU A 65 15.23 -28.12 -5.30
N LEU A 66 14.41 -28.98 -5.91
CA LEU A 66 14.84 -30.25 -6.52
C LEU A 66 14.79 -30.28 -8.05
N ALA A 67 14.46 -29.16 -8.72
CA ALA A 67 14.48 -29.09 -10.18
C ALA A 67 15.79 -29.62 -10.78
N LYS A 68 15.72 -30.71 -11.57
CA LYS A 68 16.90 -31.27 -12.27
C LYS A 68 17.46 -30.32 -13.32
N GLN A 69 16.60 -29.53 -13.97
CA GLN A 69 16.98 -28.54 -14.96
C GLN A 69 16.03 -27.35 -14.83
N LEU A 70 16.58 -26.20 -14.45
CA LEU A 70 15.85 -24.94 -14.50
C LEU A 70 15.90 -24.43 -15.94
N ALA A 71 14.79 -23.92 -16.46
CA ALA A 71 14.79 -23.25 -17.75
C ALA A 71 15.83 -22.13 -17.72
N LYS A 72 16.67 -22.00 -18.76
CA LYS A 72 17.60 -20.87 -18.84
C LYS A 72 16.78 -19.59 -18.88
N PRO A 73 16.90 -18.72 -17.87
CA PRO A 73 16.06 -17.55 -17.80
C PRO A 73 16.47 -16.59 -18.92
N LYS A 74 15.48 -16.04 -19.63
CA LYS A 74 15.71 -15.01 -20.66
C LYS A 74 16.15 -13.68 -20.05
N GLU A 75 15.78 -13.45 -18.79
CA GLU A 75 16.02 -12.25 -18.02
C GLU A 75 16.78 -12.64 -16.76
N LYS A 76 17.89 -11.96 -16.48
CA LYS A 76 18.75 -12.21 -15.32
C LYS A 76 18.63 -11.03 -14.37
N ILE A 77 18.45 -11.31 -13.09
CA ILE A 77 18.34 -10.32 -12.03
C ILE A 77 19.62 -10.37 -11.19
N PRO A 78 20.60 -9.48 -11.43
CA PRO A 78 21.85 -9.48 -10.68
C PRO A 78 21.65 -9.01 -9.24
N ILE A 79 22.37 -9.64 -8.31
CA ILE A 79 22.50 -9.20 -6.92
C ILE A 79 23.98 -8.99 -6.63
N ILE A 80 24.35 -7.76 -6.25
CA ILE A 80 25.73 -7.38 -5.96
C ILE A 80 25.93 -7.16 -4.47
N ILE A 81 27.19 -7.17 -4.02
CA ILE A 81 27.55 -6.83 -2.63
C ILE A 81 27.99 -5.37 -2.59
N GLY A 82 27.20 -4.52 -1.93
CA GLY A 82 27.57 -3.14 -1.63
C GLY A 82 28.04 -2.96 -0.19
N ASP A 83 28.20 -1.70 0.23
CA ASP A 83 28.69 -1.33 1.56
C ASP A 83 27.80 -1.85 2.71
N TYR A 84 26.52 -2.06 2.42
CA TYR A 84 25.52 -2.56 3.37
C TYR A 84 25.14 -4.04 3.12
N GLY A 85 25.98 -4.78 2.40
CA GLY A 85 25.75 -6.18 2.05
C GLY A 85 25.00 -6.34 0.72
N PRO A 86 24.28 -7.46 0.53
CA PRO A 86 23.60 -7.76 -0.73
C PRO A 86 22.59 -6.68 -1.12
N MET A 87 22.60 -6.25 -2.38
CA MET A 87 21.68 -5.24 -2.89
C MET A 87 21.32 -5.49 -4.36
N TRP A 88 20.13 -5.04 -4.76
CA TRP A 88 19.75 -4.98 -6.16
C TRP A 88 20.65 -4.01 -6.93
N VAL A 89 20.90 -4.30 -8.21
CA VAL A 89 21.53 -3.33 -9.11
C VAL A 89 20.49 -2.28 -9.47
N TYR A 90 20.75 -1.02 -9.09
CA TYR A 90 19.87 0.09 -9.43
C TYR A 90 20.18 0.62 -10.83
N PRO A 91 19.15 1.00 -11.61
CA PRO A 91 19.36 1.58 -12.94
C PRO A 91 20.09 2.91 -12.83
N THR A 92 20.94 3.22 -13.83
CA THR A 92 21.68 4.50 -13.90
C THR A 92 20.76 5.69 -14.15
N SER A 93 19.60 5.45 -14.78
CA SER A 93 18.55 6.44 -15.00
C SER A 93 17.26 5.98 -14.34
N THR A 94 16.78 6.75 -13.36
CA THR A 94 15.47 6.53 -12.74
C THR A 94 14.38 7.18 -13.57
N PHE A 95 13.21 6.54 -13.66
CA PHE A 95 12.00 7.14 -14.21
C PHE A 95 10.87 7.10 -13.18
N ASP A 96 9.84 7.90 -13.42
CA ASP A 96 8.61 7.91 -12.62
C ASP A 96 7.40 7.90 -13.57
N CYS A 97 6.21 7.66 -13.02
CA CYS A 97 4.97 7.62 -13.79
C CYS A 97 3.91 8.49 -13.12
N VAL A 98 3.42 9.49 -13.86
CA VAL A 98 2.33 10.36 -13.42
C VAL A 98 0.99 9.67 -13.67
N VAL A 99 0.13 9.63 -12.65
CA VAL A 99 -1.26 9.15 -12.68
C VAL A 99 -2.18 10.36 -12.59
N ALA A 100 -2.87 10.68 -13.69
CA ALA A 100 -3.66 11.91 -13.79
C ALA A 100 -4.95 11.71 -14.59
N ASP A 101 -5.65 12.82 -14.86
CA ASP A 101 -6.78 12.92 -15.77
C ASP A 101 -7.87 11.83 -15.57
N PRO A 102 -8.52 11.76 -14.39
CA PRO A 102 -9.58 10.81 -14.16
C PRO A 102 -10.75 11.10 -15.11
N LYS A 103 -10.97 10.23 -16.09
CA LYS A 103 -12.00 10.38 -17.14
C LYS A 103 -13.02 9.27 -17.03
N LYS A 104 -14.30 9.62 -17.23
CA LYS A 104 -15.39 8.64 -17.24
C LYS A 104 -15.45 7.95 -18.60
N GLY A 105 -15.01 6.71 -18.66
CA GLY A 105 -15.18 5.83 -19.80
C GLY A 105 -16.54 5.12 -19.78
N SER A 106 -17.00 4.70 -20.96
CA SER A 106 -18.18 3.86 -21.15
C SER A 106 -17.84 2.57 -21.90
N LYS A 107 -18.57 1.49 -21.59
CA LYS A 107 -18.60 0.22 -22.32
C LYS A 107 -20.06 -0.11 -22.65
N MET A 108 -20.26 -0.98 -23.64
CA MET A 108 -21.60 -1.46 -24.06
C MET A 108 -22.55 -0.29 -24.35
N TYR A 109 -22.16 0.62 -25.23
CA TYR A 109 -22.97 1.78 -25.63
C TYR A 109 -23.52 2.62 -24.44
N GLY A 110 -22.78 2.69 -23.34
CA GLY A 110 -23.16 3.50 -22.18
C GLY A 110 -23.79 2.74 -21.01
N LEU A 111 -24.09 1.43 -21.16
CA LEU A 111 -24.67 0.63 -20.09
C LEU A 111 -23.71 0.45 -18.89
N LYS A 112 -22.40 0.40 -19.13
CA LYS A 112 -21.38 0.28 -18.08
C LYS A 112 -20.44 1.47 -18.13
N SER A 113 -20.27 2.17 -17.01
CA SER A 113 -19.31 3.27 -16.87
C SER A 113 -18.20 2.95 -15.86
N TYR A 114 -17.03 3.53 -16.07
CA TYR A 114 -15.85 3.36 -15.23
C TYR A 114 -14.97 4.61 -15.27
N ILE A 115 -14.04 4.74 -14.32
CA ILE A 115 -13.02 5.79 -14.33
C ILE A 115 -11.73 5.21 -14.90
N GLU A 116 -11.18 5.91 -15.88
CA GLU A 116 -9.85 5.70 -16.43
C GLU A 116 -8.90 6.76 -15.91
N TYR A 117 -7.65 6.36 -15.70
CA TYR A 117 -6.54 7.21 -15.30
C TYR A 117 -5.52 7.21 -16.43
N GLN A 118 -5.02 8.38 -16.76
CA GLN A 118 -3.92 8.53 -17.70
C GLN A 118 -2.59 8.30 -16.97
N LEU A 119 -1.78 7.41 -17.52
CA LEU A 119 -0.42 7.11 -17.06
C LEU A 119 0.58 7.71 -18.03
N THR A 120 1.47 8.58 -17.54
CA THR A 120 2.52 9.20 -18.37
C THR A 120 3.89 8.97 -17.74
N CYS A 121 4.76 8.23 -18.44
CA CYS A 121 6.11 7.93 -17.96
C CYS A 121 7.07 9.07 -18.31
N THR A 122 7.94 9.45 -17.36
CA THR A 122 8.88 10.58 -17.53
C THR A 122 9.97 10.33 -18.57
N ASN A 123 10.29 9.06 -18.87
CA ASN A 123 11.32 8.68 -19.84
C ASN A 123 10.83 8.66 -21.29
N THR A 124 9.55 8.36 -21.53
CA THR A 124 8.98 8.25 -22.89
C THR A 124 8.09 9.42 -23.27
N ASN A 125 7.53 10.14 -22.28
CA ASN A 125 6.48 11.15 -22.45
C ASN A 125 5.26 10.62 -23.25
N ARG A 126 5.05 9.30 -23.26
CA ARG A 126 3.86 8.68 -23.84
C ARG A 126 2.84 8.40 -22.75
N SER A 127 1.58 8.60 -23.11
CA SER A 127 0.46 8.38 -22.20
C SER A 127 -0.35 7.16 -22.61
N VAL A 128 -0.68 6.31 -21.64
CA VAL A 128 -1.61 5.19 -21.79
C VAL A 128 -2.75 5.33 -20.78
N ASN A 129 -3.93 4.81 -21.10
CA ASN A 129 -5.10 4.91 -20.22
C ASN A 129 -5.40 3.56 -19.57
N HIS A 130 -5.55 3.57 -18.24
CA HIS A 130 -5.96 2.39 -17.48
C HIS A 130 -7.11 2.69 -16.53
N ARG A 131 -8.12 1.83 -16.53
CA ARG A 131 -9.10 1.77 -15.46
C ARG A 131 -8.54 1.02 -14.26
N TYR A 132 -9.14 1.22 -13.08
CA TYR A 132 -8.76 0.52 -11.84
C TYR A 132 -8.61 -1.01 -12.00
N LYS A 133 -9.48 -1.66 -12.78
CA LYS A 133 -9.42 -3.12 -13.05
C LYS A 133 -8.10 -3.56 -13.73
N HIS A 134 -7.47 -2.67 -14.51
CA HIS A 134 -6.17 -2.97 -15.12
C HIS A 134 -5.04 -2.91 -14.09
N PHE A 135 -5.09 -1.97 -13.14
CA PHE A 135 -4.15 -1.96 -12.00
C PHE A 135 -4.30 -3.22 -11.15
N ASP A 136 -5.54 -3.62 -10.87
CA ASP A 136 -5.86 -4.85 -10.13
C ASP A 136 -5.25 -6.09 -10.81
N TRP A 137 -5.40 -6.20 -12.14
CA TRP A 137 -4.74 -7.23 -12.94
C TRP A 137 -3.20 -7.16 -12.82
N LEU A 138 -2.61 -5.97 -12.93
CA LEU A 138 -1.16 -5.80 -12.80
C LEU A 138 -0.67 -6.21 -11.42
N TYR A 139 -1.35 -5.77 -10.36
CA TYR A 139 -1.04 -6.14 -8.98
C TYR A 139 -1.05 -7.67 -8.82
N GLU A 140 -2.07 -8.36 -9.34
CA GLU A 140 -2.12 -9.83 -9.30
C GLU A 140 -0.95 -10.47 -10.05
N ARG A 141 -0.59 -9.95 -11.23
CA ARG A 141 0.56 -10.46 -12.00
C ARG A 141 1.87 -10.26 -11.26
N LEU A 142 2.10 -9.07 -10.69
CA LEU A 142 3.28 -8.78 -9.88
C LEU A 142 3.34 -9.64 -8.63
N LEU A 143 2.22 -9.83 -7.94
CA LEU A 143 2.14 -10.66 -6.75
C LEU A 143 2.40 -12.14 -7.06
N VAL A 144 1.86 -12.66 -8.16
CA VAL A 144 2.12 -14.03 -8.62
C VAL A 144 3.59 -14.20 -9.01
N LYS A 145 4.16 -13.24 -9.72
CA LYS A 145 5.54 -13.30 -10.22
C LYS A 145 6.59 -13.13 -9.12
N PHE A 146 6.44 -12.10 -8.28
CA PHE A 146 7.48 -11.64 -7.36
C PHE A 146 7.11 -11.79 -5.87
N GLY A 147 5.86 -12.07 -5.51
CA GLY A 147 5.36 -11.92 -4.14
C GLY A 147 5.99 -12.80 -3.06
N LEU A 148 6.89 -13.74 -3.42
CA LEU A 148 7.70 -14.50 -2.46
C LEU A 148 9.11 -13.93 -2.26
N ALA A 149 9.54 -12.99 -3.11
CA ALA A 149 10.85 -12.35 -3.05
C ALA A 149 10.75 -10.84 -2.76
N ILE A 150 9.74 -10.17 -3.32
CA ILE A 150 9.56 -8.72 -3.25
C ILE A 150 8.16 -8.42 -2.67
N PRO A 151 8.04 -7.55 -1.64
CA PRO A 151 6.76 -7.14 -1.08
C PRO A 151 6.02 -6.23 -2.07
N ILE A 152 4.93 -6.74 -2.66
CA ILE A 152 4.03 -5.97 -3.53
C ILE A 152 2.86 -5.45 -2.68
N PRO A 153 2.80 -4.14 -2.35
CA PRO A 153 1.79 -3.59 -1.47
C PRO A 153 0.42 -3.61 -2.15
N SER A 154 -0.63 -3.77 -1.36
CA SER A 154 -2.00 -3.81 -1.85
C SER A 154 -2.42 -2.48 -2.48
N LEU A 155 -3.27 -2.58 -3.50
CA LEU A 155 -3.92 -1.41 -4.10
C LEU A 155 -4.98 -0.79 -3.16
N PRO A 156 -5.38 0.47 -3.41
CA PRO A 156 -6.48 1.11 -2.68
C PRO A 156 -7.79 0.35 -2.82
N ASP A 157 -8.64 0.32 -1.80
CA ASP A 157 -9.83 -0.54 -1.79
C ASP A 157 -10.78 -0.39 -3.01
N LYS A 158 -11.35 -1.54 -3.40
CA LYS A 158 -12.43 -1.62 -4.38
C LYS A 158 -13.72 -1.08 -3.74
N GLN A 159 -14.16 0.09 -4.17
CA GLN A 159 -15.46 0.65 -3.78
C GLN A 159 -16.48 0.53 -4.92
N VAL A 160 -17.66 0.00 -4.61
CA VAL A 160 -18.77 -0.18 -5.56
C VAL A 160 -19.74 1.01 -5.50
N THR A 161 -20.17 1.39 -4.30
CA THR A 161 -21.04 2.56 -4.04
C THR A 161 -20.19 3.83 -3.95
N GLY A 162 -20.65 4.98 -4.47
CA GLY A 162 -19.90 6.25 -4.39
C GLY A 162 -18.65 6.31 -5.28
N ARG A 163 -18.44 5.34 -6.19
CA ARG A 163 -17.23 5.26 -7.04
C ARG A 163 -17.02 6.44 -8.01
N PHE A 164 -18.02 7.31 -8.14
CA PHE A 164 -18.00 8.51 -8.98
C PHE A 164 -17.94 9.82 -8.16
N GLU A 165 -17.87 9.72 -6.83
CA GLU A 165 -17.70 10.88 -5.96
C GLU A 165 -16.30 11.47 -6.13
N GLU A 166 -16.21 12.79 -6.22
CA GLU A 166 -14.97 13.50 -6.49
C GLU A 166 -13.89 13.24 -5.43
N GLU A 167 -14.29 13.26 -4.15
CA GLU A 167 -13.40 12.97 -3.01
C GLU A 167 -12.82 11.56 -3.10
N PHE A 168 -13.65 10.59 -3.49
CA PHE A 168 -13.23 9.21 -3.68
C PHE A 168 -12.25 9.05 -4.86
N ILE A 169 -12.56 9.68 -6.00
CA ILE A 169 -11.69 9.64 -7.18
C ILE A 169 -10.34 10.27 -6.86
N LYS A 170 -10.32 11.41 -6.18
CA LYS A 170 -9.10 12.12 -5.76
C LYS A 170 -8.24 11.26 -4.84
N MET A 171 -8.81 10.71 -3.77
CA MET A 171 -8.07 9.86 -2.82
C MET A 171 -7.57 8.57 -3.48
N ARG A 172 -8.35 7.95 -4.37
CA ARG A 172 -7.90 6.78 -5.13
C ARG A 172 -6.74 7.14 -6.08
N MET A 173 -6.84 8.26 -6.79
CA MET A 173 -5.80 8.71 -7.72
C MET A 173 -4.48 9.00 -6.98
N GLU A 174 -4.55 9.67 -5.83
CA GLU A 174 -3.39 9.92 -4.96
C GLU A 174 -2.69 8.62 -4.53
N ARG A 175 -3.46 7.63 -4.07
CA ARG A 175 -2.88 6.34 -3.66
C ARG A 175 -2.39 5.50 -4.84
N LEU A 176 -3.04 5.58 -6.01
CA LEU A 176 -2.54 4.96 -7.23
C LEU A 176 -1.24 5.62 -7.70
N GLN A 177 -1.12 6.94 -7.58
CA GLN A 177 0.12 7.67 -7.85
C GLN A 177 1.24 7.17 -6.94
N ALA A 178 1.00 7.08 -5.62
CA ALA A 178 1.98 6.55 -4.69
C ALA A 178 2.40 5.11 -5.04
N TRP A 179 1.44 4.24 -5.32
CA TRP A 179 1.69 2.85 -5.72
C TRP A 179 2.52 2.76 -7.02
N MET A 180 2.15 3.51 -8.06
CA MET A 180 2.87 3.54 -9.32
C MET A 180 4.30 4.05 -9.16
N THR A 181 4.47 5.14 -8.40
CA THR A 181 5.78 5.71 -8.07
C THR A 181 6.67 4.64 -7.43
N ARG A 182 6.09 3.83 -6.55
CA ARG A 182 6.83 2.82 -5.81
C ARG A 182 7.26 1.64 -6.67
N MET A 183 6.40 1.21 -7.60
CA MET A 183 6.77 0.20 -8.60
C MET A 183 7.83 0.72 -9.58
N CYS A 184 7.76 1.99 -10.00
CA CYS A 184 8.77 2.62 -10.87
C CYS A 184 10.14 2.74 -10.19
N ARG A 185 10.18 2.97 -8.87
CA ARG A 185 11.42 3.11 -8.10
C ARG A 185 12.05 1.78 -7.68
N HIS A 186 11.33 0.67 -7.80
CA HIS A 186 11.86 -0.63 -7.46
C HIS A 186 12.72 -1.17 -8.62
N PRO A 187 14.01 -1.48 -8.42
CA PRO A 187 14.95 -1.81 -9.51
C PRO A 187 14.59 -3.08 -10.29
N VAL A 188 13.97 -4.07 -9.64
CA VAL A 188 13.52 -5.30 -10.30
C VAL A 188 12.14 -5.15 -10.98
N VAL A 189 11.14 -4.63 -10.26
CA VAL A 189 9.77 -4.52 -10.79
C VAL A 189 9.71 -3.55 -11.97
N SER A 190 10.40 -2.41 -11.87
CA SER A 190 10.39 -1.39 -12.92
C SER A 190 10.92 -1.91 -14.25
N GLU A 191 11.96 -2.75 -14.25
CA GLU A 191 12.55 -3.33 -15.47
C GLU A 191 11.79 -4.57 -15.99
N SER A 192 10.85 -5.11 -15.21
CA SER A 192 10.14 -6.33 -15.59
C SER A 192 9.27 -6.15 -16.83
N GLU A 193 9.26 -7.17 -17.70
CA GLU A 193 8.49 -7.11 -18.96
C GLU A 193 7.00 -6.81 -18.72
N VAL A 194 6.38 -7.39 -17.70
CA VAL A 194 4.96 -7.17 -17.39
C VAL A 194 4.65 -5.72 -17.03
N PHE A 195 5.54 -5.06 -16.31
CA PHE A 195 5.37 -3.66 -15.91
C PHE A 195 5.65 -2.72 -17.08
N GLN A 196 6.70 -2.99 -17.86
CA GLN A 196 7.03 -2.20 -19.05
C GLN A 196 5.94 -2.28 -20.12
N GLN A 197 5.36 -3.46 -20.36
CA GLN A 197 4.23 -3.60 -21.30
C GLN A 197 2.96 -2.92 -20.80
N PHE A 198 2.74 -2.87 -19.49
CA PHE A 198 1.63 -2.11 -18.91
C PHE A 198 1.77 -0.62 -19.20
N LEU A 199 2.99 -0.07 -19.17
CA LEU A 199 3.24 1.35 -19.35
C LEU A 199 3.33 1.82 -20.81
N ASN A 200 3.76 0.94 -21.74
CA ASN A 200 4.25 1.37 -23.05
C ASN A 200 3.53 0.75 -24.27
N PHE A 201 2.39 0.06 -24.08
CA PHE A 201 1.63 -0.49 -25.22
C PHE A 201 1.12 0.63 -26.14
N ARG A 202 1.07 0.34 -27.45
CA ARG A 202 0.69 1.31 -28.50
C ARG A 202 -0.77 1.23 -28.90
N ASP A 203 -1.34 0.04 -28.84
CA ASP A 203 -2.71 -0.23 -29.23
C ASP A 203 -3.32 -1.39 -28.43
N GLU A 204 -4.63 -1.57 -28.56
CA GLU A 204 -5.37 -2.59 -27.81
C GLU A 204 -4.93 -4.02 -28.15
N LYS A 205 -4.46 -4.26 -29.38
CA LYS A 205 -3.98 -5.58 -29.82
C LYS A 205 -2.66 -5.91 -29.13
N GLU A 206 -1.75 -4.94 -29.01
CA GLU A 206 -0.52 -5.07 -28.23
C GLU A 206 -0.82 -5.32 -26.75
N TRP A 207 -1.74 -4.55 -26.15
CA TRP A 207 -2.18 -4.75 -24.77
C TRP A 207 -2.71 -6.18 -24.52
N LYS A 208 -3.62 -6.67 -25.38
CA LYS A 208 -4.17 -8.04 -25.26
C LYS A 208 -3.08 -9.11 -25.42
N THR A 209 -2.12 -8.89 -26.31
CA THR A 209 -1.00 -9.82 -26.53
C THR A 209 -0.06 -9.85 -25.33
N GLY A 210 0.31 -8.68 -24.81
CA GLY A 210 1.13 -8.51 -23.61
C GLY A 210 0.48 -9.12 -22.37
N LYS A 211 -0.81 -8.84 -22.16
CA LYS A 211 -1.60 -9.44 -21.09
C LYS A 211 -1.57 -10.96 -21.12
N ARG A 212 -1.87 -11.57 -22.28
CA ARG A 212 -1.84 -13.04 -22.44
C ARG A 212 -0.45 -13.62 -22.27
N LYS A 213 0.60 -12.89 -22.68
CA LYS A 213 1.99 -13.30 -22.48
C LYS A 213 2.35 -13.33 -20.99
N ALA A 214 2.02 -12.26 -20.24
CA ALA A 214 2.25 -12.18 -18.80
C ALA A 214 1.43 -13.23 -18.01
N GLU A 215 0.23 -13.56 -18.49
CA GLU A 215 -0.59 -14.62 -17.89
C GLU A 215 -0.01 -16.01 -18.07
N LYS A 216 0.74 -16.26 -19.15
CA LYS A 216 1.39 -17.54 -19.45
C LYS A 216 2.82 -17.66 -18.93
N ASP A 217 3.29 -16.68 -18.16
CA ASP A 217 4.64 -16.73 -17.60
C ASP A 217 4.76 -17.88 -16.58
N GLU A 218 5.70 -18.78 -16.84
CA GLU A 218 6.01 -19.93 -15.97
C GLU A 218 7.01 -19.56 -14.87
N THR A 219 7.72 -18.44 -15.01
CA THR A 219 8.77 -18.00 -14.08
C THR A 219 8.17 -17.16 -12.96
N VAL A 220 7.32 -17.80 -12.18
CA VAL A 220 6.49 -17.18 -11.13
C VAL A 220 6.64 -17.89 -9.78
N GLY A 221 6.24 -17.21 -8.70
CA GLY A 221 6.35 -17.72 -7.34
C GLY A 221 7.80 -18.07 -7.00
N VAL A 222 8.04 -19.30 -6.55
CA VAL A 222 9.38 -19.77 -6.15
C VAL A 222 10.35 -19.88 -7.32
N LEU A 223 9.85 -19.99 -8.55
CA LEU A 223 10.71 -20.09 -9.73
C LEU A 223 11.36 -18.75 -10.08
N ILE A 224 10.91 -17.62 -9.50
CA ILE A 224 11.56 -16.33 -9.72
C ILE A 224 13.01 -16.32 -9.23
N PHE A 225 13.32 -17.08 -8.17
CA PHE A 225 14.69 -17.19 -7.67
C PHE A 225 15.63 -17.89 -8.66
N SER A 226 15.12 -18.55 -9.71
CA SER A 226 15.94 -19.12 -10.78
C SER A 226 16.48 -18.07 -11.76
N THR A 227 15.93 -16.87 -11.77
CA THR A 227 16.40 -15.75 -12.60
C THR A 227 17.42 -14.88 -11.86
N MET A 228 17.60 -15.08 -10.56
CA MET A 228 18.46 -14.26 -9.72
C MET A 228 19.89 -14.80 -9.70
N GLU A 229 20.86 -13.92 -9.90
CA GLU A 229 22.28 -14.27 -9.97
C GLU A 229 23.07 -13.44 -8.95
N PRO A 230 23.34 -13.98 -7.75
CA PRO A 230 24.23 -13.36 -6.79
C PRO A 230 25.69 -13.38 -7.26
N GLU A 231 26.34 -12.22 -7.26
CA GLU A 231 27.77 -12.05 -7.55
C GLU A 231 28.61 -12.22 -6.28
N ALA A 232 28.38 -13.32 -5.56
CA ALA A 232 29.03 -13.61 -4.28
C ALA A 232 29.09 -15.13 -4.02
N PRO A 233 29.99 -15.59 -3.13
CA PRO A 233 30.03 -16.99 -2.71
C PRO A 233 28.72 -17.46 -2.07
N ASP A 234 28.45 -18.76 -2.10
CA ASP A 234 27.27 -19.33 -1.45
C ASP A 234 27.32 -19.12 0.07
N LEU A 235 26.19 -18.74 0.66
CA LEU A 235 26.03 -18.56 2.10
C LEU A 235 25.89 -19.92 2.80
N ASP A 236 26.40 -20.02 4.02
CA ASP A 236 26.16 -21.19 4.85
C ASP A 236 24.76 -21.18 5.49
N MET A 237 24.28 -22.36 5.89
CA MET A 237 22.93 -22.53 6.41
C MET A 237 22.66 -21.79 7.72
N VAL A 238 23.68 -21.57 8.55
CA VAL A 238 23.54 -20.87 9.83
C VAL A 238 23.33 -19.39 9.56
N GLU A 239 24.11 -18.80 8.66
CA GLU A 239 23.93 -17.39 8.26
C GLU A 239 22.55 -17.17 7.62
N ILE A 240 22.14 -18.05 6.70
CA ILE A 240 20.83 -17.96 6.02
C ILE A 240 19.68 -17.92 7.03
N GLU A 241 19.69 -18.82 8.02
CA GLU A 241 18.65 -18.89 9.04
C GLU A 241 18.64 -17.64 9.94
N GLN A 242 19.82 -17.20 10.39
CA GLN A 242 19.96 -16.00 11.23
C GLN A 242 19.41 -14.75 10.52
N LYS A 243 19.71 -14.58 9.23
CA LYS A 243 19.21 -13.46 8.43
C LYS A 243 17.69 -13.54 8.28
N CYS A 244 17.15 -14.70 7.92
CA CYS A 244 15.70 -14.90 7.78
C CYS A 244 14.96 -14.57 9.08
N ASP A 245 15.47 -15.05 10.23
CA ASP A 245 14.88 -14.77 11.53
C ASP A 245 15.00 -13.29 11.95
N ALA A 246 16.11 -12.63 11.65
CA ALA A 246 16.28 -11.21 11.91
C ALA A 246 15.24 -10.36 11.16
N VAL A 247 14.99 -10.67 9.88
CA VAL A 247 13.96 -9.99 9.08
C VAL A 247 12.57 -10.25 9.64
N GLY A 248 12.26 -11.50 9.99
CA GLY A 248 10.97 -11.86 10.60
C GLY A 248 10.70 -11.10 11.89
N ARG A 249 11.69 -10.97 12.78
CA ARG A 249 11.57 -10.20 14.02
C ARG A 249 11.39 -8.70 13.77
N PHE A 250 12.22 -8.12 12.90
CA PHE A 250 12.16 -6.69 12.59
C PHE A 250 10.81 -6.30 11.97
N THR A 251 10.37 -7.03 10.94
CA THR A 251 9.13 -6.70 10.20
C THR A 251 7.90 -6.86 11.09
N LYS A 252 7.87 -7.86 11.98
CA LYS A 252 6.79 -8.01 12.97
C LYS A 252 6.74 -6.84 13.95
N ALA A 253 7.88 -6.47 14.54
CA ALA A 253 7.96 -5.37 15.49
C ALA A 253 7.57 -4.02 14.83
N MET A 254 7.99 -3.81 13.59
CA MET A 254 7.61 -2.63 12.83
C MET A 254 6.11 -2.60 12.50
N ASP A 255 5.50 -3.73 12.11
CA ASP A 255 4.05 -3.81 11.86
C ASP A 255 3.23 -3.41 13.09
N ASP A 256 3.66 -3.84 14.28
CA ASP A 256 3.00 -3.46 15.54
C ASP A 256 3.14 -1.96 15.81
N GLY A 257 4.34 -1.39 15.69
CA GLY A 257 4.56 0.04 15.88
C GLY A 257 3.82 0.92 14.87
N VAL A 258 3.76 0.51 13.60
CA VAL A 258 2.99 1.19 12.56
C VAL A 258 1.49 1.15 12.85
N ARG A 259 0.96 0.00 13.30
CA ARG A 259 -0.46 -0.12 13.69
C ARG A 259 -0.82 0.77 14.86
N GLU A 260 0.06 0.87 15.85
CA GLU A 260 -0.13 1.75 16.99
C GLU A 260 -0.17 3.22 16.53
N LEU A 261 0.80 3.65 15.71
CA LEU A 261 0.85 5.01 15.18
C LEU A 261 -0.40 5.37 14.36
N LEU A 262 -0.87 4.44 13.53
CA LEU A 262 -2.13 4.60 12.79
C LEU A 262 -3.35 4.71 13.71
N THR A 263 -3.37 3.96 14.81
CA THR A 263 -4.49 3.99 15.78
C THR A 263 -4.55 5.34 16.48
N VAL A 264 -3.44 5.78 17.08
CA VAL A 264 -3.39 7.08 17.79
C VAL A 264 -3.59 8.25 16.82
N GLY A 265 -3.07 8.16 15.60
CA GLY A 265 -3.27 9.16 14.56
C GLY A 265 -4.75 9.26 14.15
N GLN A 266 -5.44 8.14 13.97
CA GLN A 266 -6.87 8.13 13.63
C GLN A 266 -7.75 8.67 14.76
N GLU A 267 -7.41 8.35 16.02
CA GLU A 267 -8.09 8.91 17.20
C GLU A 267 -7.91 10.42 17.29
N HIS A 268 -6.68 10.90 17.10
CA HIS A 268 -6.35 12.31 17.08
C HIS A 268 -7.06 13.05 15.93
N TRP A 269 -7.09 12.46 14.73
CA TRP A 269 -7.84 13.00 13.59
C TRP A 269 -9.32 13.22 13.93
N LYS A 270 -9.98 12.19 14.49
CA LYS A 270 -11.40 12.28 14.88
C LYS A 270 -11.63 13.37 15.94
N ARG A 271 -10.68 13.55 16.87
CA ARG A 271 -10.75 14.62 17.87
C ARG A 271 -10.67 16.00 17.22
N CYS A 272 -9.67 16.22 16.35
CA CYS A 272 -9.44 17.50 15.66
C CYS A 272 -10.53 17.85 14.66
N THR A 273 -11.21 16.87 14.07
CA THR A 273 -12.32 17.11 13.11
C THR A 273 -13.72 17.02 13.76
N GLY A 274 -13.80 16.73 15.06
CA GLY A 274 -15.05 16.45 15.75
C GLY A 274 -15.27 17.32 16.99
N PRO A 275 -14.99 16.81 18.20
CA PRO A 275 -15.27 17.53 19.45
C PRO A 275 -14.41 18.78 19.65
N LEU A 276 -13.14 18.78 19.26
CA LEU A 276 -12.22 19.88 19.60
C LEU A 276 -12.59 21.23 18.95
N PRO A 277 -12.89 21.31 17.63
CA PRO A 277 -13.42 22.55 17.03
C PRO A 277 -14.71 23.03 17.70
N LYS A 278 -15.59 22.12 18.11
CA LYS A 278 -16.85 22.47 18.78
C LYS A 278 -16.61 23.14 20.13
N GLU A 279 -15.54 22.80 20.85
CA GLU A 279 -15.15 23.47 22.09
C GLU A 279 -14.73 24.92 21.80
N TYR A 280 -13.86 25.15 20.82
CA TYR A 280 -13.47 26.50 20.40
C TYR A 280 -14.68 27.33 19.92
N GLN A 281 -15.60 26.75 19.15
CA GLN A 281 -16.84 27.41 18.74
C GLN A 281 -17.72 27.78 19.93
N LYS A 282 -17.86 26.90 20.93
CA LYS A 282 -18.64 27.19 22.14
C LYS A 282 -18.03 28.34 22.93
N ILE A 283 -16.71 28.36 23.09
CA ILE A 283 -16.01 29.49 23.73
C ILE A 283 -16.27 30.78 22.96
N GLY A 284 -16.11 30.76 21.64
CA GLY A 284 -16.33 31.94 20.79
C GLY A 284 -17.76 32.51 20.89
N LYS A 285 -18.77 31.63 20.90
CA LYS A 285 -20.19 32.02 21.05
C LYS A 285 -20.52 32.50 22.45
N ALA A 286 -19.90 31.94 23.48
CA ALA A 286 -20.08 32.39 24.86
C ALA A 286 -19.54 33.82 25.05
N LEU A 287 -18.37 34.14 24.49
CA LEU A 287 -17.80 35.48 24.51
C LEU A 287 -18.72 36.49 23.80
N GLN A 288 -19.21 36.16 22.61
CA GLN A 288 -20.14 37.03 21.88
C GLN A 288 -21.47 37.22 22.60
N SER A 289 -22.01 36.17 23.21
CA SER A 289 -23.22 36.26 24.03
C SER A 289 -23.02 37.19 25.23
N LEU A 290 -21.84 37.13 25.87
CA LEU A 290 -21.51 38.00 26.99
C LEU A 290 -21.39 39.48 26.57
N ALA A 291 -20.71 39.75 25.46
CA ALA A 291 -20.61 41.10 24.90
C ALA A 291 -21.98 41.67 24.51
N LEU A 292 -22.89 40.83 24.02
CA LEU A 292 -24.27 41.22 23.73
C LEU A 292 -25.01 41.61 25.00
N VAL A 293 -24.86 40.85 26.09
CA VAL A 293 -25.46 41.19 27.39
C VAL A 293 -24.92 42.51 27.91
N PHE A 294 -23.60 42.76 27.84
CA PHE A 294 -23.02 44.05 28.26
C PHE A 294 -23.61 45.21 27.45
N SER A 295 -23.79 45.03 26.14
CA SER A 295 -24.40 46.04 25.27
C SER A 295 -25.85 46.42 25.67
N THR A 296 -26.54 45.61 26.48
CA THR A 296 -27.88 45.93 27.01
C THR A 296 -27.87 46.90 28.19
N SER A 297 -26.71 47.21 28.78
CA SER A 297 -26.61 48.12 29.92
C SER A 297 -27.01 49.56 29.57
N GLY A 298 -26.90 49.94 28.28
CA GLY A 298 -27.06 51.31 27.79
C GLY A 298 -25.89 52.25 28.11
N TYR A 299 -24.85 51.78 28.81
CA TYR A 299 -23.68 52.56 29.16
C TYR A 299 -22.78 52.78 27.93
N GLN A 300 -22.55 54.03 27.54
CA GLN A 300 -21.77 54.33 26.33
C GLN A 300 -20.26 54.15 26.50
N GLY A 301 -19.75 54.14 27.74
CA GLY A 301 -18.31 54.06 28.03
C GLY A 301 -17.68 52.67 27.87
N GLU A 302 -18.45 51.65 27.49
CA GLU A 302 -17.98 50.26 27.36
C GLU A 302 -18.07 49.70 25.92
N SER A 303 -18.38 50.54 24.93
CA SER A 303 -18.53 50.11 23.52
C SER A 303 -17.27 49.40 22.99
N ASP A 304 -16.09 49.94 23.31
CA ASP A 304 -14.81 49.43 22.80
C ASP A 304 -14.47 48.07 23.44
N LEU A 305 -14.77 47.90 24.73
CA LEU A 305 -14.63 46.62 25.43
C LEU A 305 -15.56 45.56 24.83
N ASN A 306 -16.83 45.90 24.62
CA ASN A 306 -17.82 44.99 24.04
C ASN A 306 -17.43 44.58 22.61
N GLY A 307 -16.91 45.52 21.82
CA GLY A 307 -16.33 45.27 20.51
C GLY A 307 -15.14 44.30 20.58
N ALA A 308 -14.19 44.52 21.48
CA ALA A 308 -13.03 43.66 21.67
C ALA A 308 -13.42 42.22 22.08
N ILE A 309 -14.37 42.06 23.01
CA ILE A 309 -14.87 40.75 23.44
C ILE A 309 -15.58 40.02 22.28
N THR A 310 -16.40 40.73 21.51
CA THR A 310 -17.08 40.18 20.33
C THR A 310 -16.07 39.63 19.31
N GLU A 311 -15.03 40.40 19.02
CA GLU A 311 -13.99 40.04 18.05
C GLU A 311 -13.08 38.91 18.56
N ALA A 312 -12.80 38.86 19.87
CA ALA A 312 -12.18 37.69 20.49
C ALA A 312 -13.05 36.44 20.29
N GLY A 313 -14.37 36.56 20.46
CA GLY A 313 -15.30 35.46 20.19
C GLY A 313 -15.24 34.94 18.76
N LYS A 314 -15.25 35.85 17.76
CA LYS A 314 -15.07 35.49 16.35
C LYS A 314 -13.72 34.82 16.08
N THR A 315 -12.65 35.32 16.71
CA THR A 315 -11.31 34.74 16.60
C THR A 315 -11.28 33.27 17.06
N TYR A 316 -11.98 32.94 18.15
CA TYR A 316 -12.12 31.56 18.61
C TYR A 316 -12.90 30.66 17.62
N GLU A 317 -13.91 31.20 16.94
CA GLU A 317 -14.60 30.46 15.86
C GLU A 317 -13.70 30.24 14.63
N GLU A 318 -12.85 31.21 14.27
CA GLU A 318 -11.85 31.03 13.22
C GLU A 318 -10.81 29.97 13.60
N ILE A 319 -10.34 29.95 14.84
CA ILE A 319 -9.43 28.91 15.36
C ILE A 319 -10.09 27.55 15.27
N ALA A 320 -11.39 27.42 15.55
CA ALA A 320 -12.10 26.16 15.40
C ALA A 320 -12.02 25.61 13.97
N SER A 321 -12.23 26.47 12.97
CA SER A 321 -12.11 26.10 11.56
C SER A 321 -10.68 25.69 11.19
N LEU A 322 -9.67 26.43 11.69
CA LEU A 322 -8.26 26.06 11.50
C LEU A 322 -7.94 24.68 12.08
N VAL A 323 -8.41 24.38 13.30
CA VAL A 323 -8.21 23.09 13.96
C VAL A 323 -8.88 21.96 13.17
N ALA A 324 -10.09 22.18 12.65
CA ALA A 324 -10.83 21.19 11.88
C ALA A 324 -10.14 20.84 10.54
N ASP A 325 -9.51 21.82 9.89
CA ASP A 325 -8.84 21.61 8.59
C ASP A 325 -7.37 21.19 8.71
N GLN A 326 -6.74 21.37 9.88
CA GLN A 326 -5.32 21.08 10.06
C GLN A 326 -4.90 19.65 9.70
N PRO A 327 -5.62 18.58 10.09
CA PRO A 327 -5.19 17.20 9.81
C PRO A 327 -4.93 16.91 8.32
N LYS A 328 -5.61 17.61 7.40
CA LYS A 328 -5.43 17.48 5.95
C LYS A 328 -4.07 17.98 5.46
N LYS A 329 -3.37 18.80 6.26
CA LYS A 329 -2.10 19.46 5.89
C LYS A 329 -0.88 18.74 6.41
N ASP A 330 -1.03 17.86 7.42
CA ASP A 330 0.09 17.22 8.09
C ASP A 330 -0.18 15.75 8.41
N LEU A 331 -1.16 15.47 9.26
CA LEU A 331 -1.50 14.14 9.74
C LEU A 331 -1.89 13.21 8.60
N HIS A 332 -2.49 13.75 7.53
CA HIS A 332 -2.84 13.01 6.32
C HIS A 332 -1.63 12.31 5.73
N PHE A 333 -0.56 13.07 5.48
CA PHE A 333 0.67 12.53 4.90
C PHE A 333 1.32 11.50 5.82
N LEU A 334 1.34 11.77 7.13
CA LEU A 334 1.85 10.82 8.11
C LEU A 334 1.05 9.51 8.11
N MET A 335 -0.28 9.59 8.04
CA MET A 335 -1.14 8.41 8.01
C MET A 335 -1.01 7.63 6.69
N GLU A 336 -0.97 8.31 5.54
CA GLU A 336 -0.81 7.67 4.24
C GLU A 336 0.54 6.94 4.12
N THR A 337 1.65 7.54 4.56
CA THR A 337 2.95 6.84 4.64
C THR A 337 2.86 5.60 5.52
N ASN A 338 2.26 5.69 6.70
CA ASN A 338 2.12 4.51 7.57
C ASN A 338 1.16 3.45 7.00
N HIS A 339 0.13 3.84 6.25
CA HIS A 339 -0.72 2.90 5.53
C HIS A 339 0.03 2.17 4.42
N GLU A 340 0.90 2.86 3.68
CA GLU A 340 1.77 2.26 2.67
C GLU A 340 2.73 1.23 3.30
N TYR A 341 3.42 1.61 4.39
CA TYR A 341 4.32 0.70 5.11
C TYR A 341 3.61 -0.50 5.75
N LYS A 342 2.40 -0.31 6.28
CA LYS A 342 1.54 -1.43 6.70
C LYS A 342 1.23 -2.40 5.54
N GLY A 343 1.09 -1.87 4.33
CA GLY A 343 0.94 -2.66 3.10
C GLY A 343 2.14 -3.56 2.86
N PHE A 344 3.36 -3.00 2.82
CA PHE A 344 4.60 -3.78 2.67
C PHE A 344 4.79 -4.82 3.78
N LEU A 345 4.62 -4.39 5.03
CA LEU A 345 4.77 -5.25 6.21
C LEU A 345 3.78 -6.42 6.20
N GLY A 346 2.60 -6.22 5.61
CA GLY A 346 1.61 -7.25 5.39
C GLY A 346 2.05 -8.40 4.47
N CYS A 347 3.08 -8.20 3.63
CA CYS A 347 3.59 -9.19 2.68
C CYS A 347 4.64 -10.13 3.31
N PHE A 348 5.41 -9.64 4.30
CA PHE A 348 6.52 -10.39 4.88
C PHE A 348 6.16 -11.72 5.55
N PRO A 349 4.98 -11.92 6.17
CA PRO A 349 4.61 -13.23 6.72
C PRO A 349 4.68 -14.36 5.68
N ASP A 350 4.21 -14.12 4.46
CA ASP A 350 4.23 -15.10 3.38
C ASP A 350 5.65 -15.30 2.82
N ILE A 351 6.40 -14.20 2.62
CA ILE A 351 7.80 -14.22 2.17
C ILE A 351 8.66 -15.02 3.15
N ILE A 352 8.59 -14.70 4.44
CA ILE A 352 9.36 -15.39 5.49
C ILE A 352 8.89 -16.83 5.64
N GLY A 353 7.60 -17.12 5.53
CA GLY A 353 7.07 -18.48 5.53
C GLY A 353 7.68 -19.35 4.42
N ALA A 354 7.79 -18.82 3.20
CA ALA A 354 8.43 -19.52 2.08
C ALA A 354 9.92 -19.77 2.32
N HIS A 355 10.65 -18.77 2.84
CA HIS A 355 12.08 -18.90 3.15
C HIS A 355 12.34 -19.92 4.26
N LYS A 356 11.57 -19.88 5.37
CA LYS A 356 11.65 -20.87 6.44
C LYS A 356 11.32 -22.28 5.95
N GLY A 357 10.31 -22.41 5.08
CA GLY A 357 9.99 -23.66 4.42
C GLY A 357 11.15 -24.22 3.59
N ALA A 358 11.84 -23.36 2.83
CA ALA A 358 13.05 -23.77 2.10
C ALA A 358 14.17 -24.24 3.03
N ILE A 359 14.48 -23.45 4.06
CA ILE A 359 15.53 -23.74 5.04
C ILE A 359 15.30 -25.12 5.68
N GLU A 360 14.07 -25.39 6.14
CA GLU A 360 13.74 -26.66 6.77
C GLU A 360 13.93 -27.85 5.82
N ARG A 361 13.53 -27.70 4.55
CA ARG A 361 13.76 -28.76 3.54
C ARG A 361 15.23 -29.00 3.24
N VAL A 362 16.08 -27.97 3.31
CA VAL A 362 17.53 -28.17 3.20
C VAL A 362 18.08 -28.88 4.43
N LYS A 363 17.59 -28.60 5.65
CA LYS A 363 17.99 -29.35 6.86
C LYS A 363 17.62 -30.83 6.79
N GLU A 364 16.48 -31.16 6.20
CA GLU A 364 16.05 -32.55 5.98
C GLU A 364 16.85 -33.27 4.89
N SER A 365 17.61 -32.54 4.05
CA SER A 365 18.30 -33.12 2.88
C SER A 365 19.30 -34.21 3.24
N ASP A 366 19.98 -34.13 4.39
CA ASP A 366 20.90 -35.17 4.85
C ASP A 366 20.20 -36.51 5.08
N LYS A 367 19.02 -36.48 5.70
CA LYS A 367 18.18 -37.66 5.90
C LYS A 367 17.67 -38.21 4.56
N LEU A 368 17.35 -37.32 3.61
CA LEU A 368 16.90 -37.72 2.27
C LEU A 368 18.02 -38.38 1.45
N VAL A 369 19.26 -37.90 1.57
CA VAL A 369 20.45 -38.53 0.97
C VAL A 369 20.70 -39.89 1.62
N ALA A 370 20.67 -39.97 2.96
CA ALA A 370 20.87 -41.23 3.68
C ALA A 370 19.81 -42.29 3.34
N THR A 371 18.58 -41.87 3.02
CA THR A 371 17.49 -42.76 2.59
C THR A 371 17.41 -42.94 1.06
N SER A 372 18.43 -42.49 0.32
CA SER A 372 18.51 -42.59 -1.16
C SER A 372 17.33 -41.97 -1.91
N LYS A 373 16.63 -41.01 -1.30
CA LYS A 373 15.52 -40.28 -1.95
C LYS A 373 15.99 -39.17 -2.87
N ILE A 374 17.16 -38.59 -2.58
CA ILE A 374 17.82 -37.56 -3.39
C ILE A 374 19.33 -37.88 -3.48
N THR A 375 20.00 -37.34 -4.49
CA THR A 375 21.46 -37.51 -4.63
C THR A 375 22.23 -36.46 -3.81
N PRO A 376 23.51 -36.70 -3.49
CA PRO A 376 24.38 -35.66 -2.90
C PRO A 376 24.48 -34.39 -3.75
N GLN A 377 24.40 -34.53 -5.08
CA GLN A 377 24.38 -33.39 -6.00
C GLN A 377 23.08 -32.57 -5.86
N ASP A 378 21.94 -33.23 -5.71
CA ASP A 378 20.66 -32.56 -5.47
C ASP A 378 20.72 -31.76 -4.17
N LYS A 379 21.30 -32.31 -3.10
CA LYS A 379 21.54 -31.59 -1.85
C LYS A 379 22.37 -30.32 -2.07
N GLN A 380 23.50 -30.40 -2.79
CA GLN A 380 24.31 -29.21 -3.08
C GLN A 380 23.52 -28.15 -3.85
N ASN A 381 22.70 -28.56 -4.82
CA ASN A 381 21.83 -27.65 -5.56
C ASN A 381 20.78 -26.99 -4.65
N MET A 382 20.22 -27.73 -3.69
CA MET A 382 19.28 -27.18 -2.71
C MET A 382 19.93 -26.09 -1.84
N VAL A 383 21.16 -26.34 -1.34
CA VAL A 383 21.93 -25.36 -0.55
C VAL A 383 22.19 -24.09 -1.36
N LYS A 384 22.65 -24.24 -2.62
CA LYS A 384 22.87 -23.10 -3.52
C LYS A 384 21.61 -22.28 -3.77
N ARG A 385 20.47 -22.95 -3.95
CA ARG A 385 19.17 -22.29 -4.19
C ARG A 385 18.66 -21.51 -2.98
N VAL A 386 18.80 -22.07 -1.77
CA VAL A 386 18.40 -21.34 -0.56
C VAL A 386 19.36 -20.19 -0.26
N SER A 387 20.64 -20.31 -0.63
CA SER A 387 21.61 -19.20 -0.64
C SER A 387 21.13 -18.06 -1.57
N THR A 388 20.70 -18.36 -2.80
CA THR A 388 20.11 -17.36 -3.71
C THR A 388 18.86 -16.68 -3.11
N MET A 389 17.97 -17.44 -2.48
CA MET A 389 16.81 -16.88 -1.78
C MET A 389 17.22 -15.91 -0.65
N ALA A 390 18.23 -16.29 0.14
CA ALA A 390 18.74 -15.44 1.22
C ALA A 390 19.39 -14.15 0.71
N TYR A 391 20.11 -14.20 -0.42
CA TYR A 391 20.63 -13.01 -1.09
C TYR A 391 19.50 -12.09 -1.55
N ALA A 392 18.45 -12.65 -2.16
CA ALA A 392 17.28 -11.88 -2.60
C ALA A 392 16.55 -11.22 -1.43
N LEU A 393 16.34 -11.93 -0.33
CA LEU A 393 15.73 -11.38 0.88
C LEU A 393 16.56 -10.24 1.49
N GLN A 394 17.89 -10.38 1.51
CA GLN A 394 18.78 -9.32 2.00
C GLN A 394 18.80 -8.10 1.07
N ALA A 395 18.84 -8.32 -0.25
CA ALA A 395 18.76 -7.26 -1.25
C ALA A 395 17.46 -6.47 -1.12
N GLU A 396 16.34 -7.18 -0.92
CA GLU A 396 15.05 -6.56 -0.71
C GLU A 396 14.98 -5.78 0.60
N MET A 397 15.52 -6.33 1.69
CA MET A 397 15.55 -5.61 2.96
C MET A 397 16.44 -4.37 2.92
N ASN A 398 17.53 -4.39 2.15
CA ASN A 398 18.33 -3.20 1.90
C ASN A 398 17.54 -2.14 1.10
N HIS A 399 16.77 -2.55 0.08
CA HIS A 399 15.86 -1.64 -0.62
C HIS A 399 14.79 -1.06 0.33
N PHE A 400 14.13 -1.91 1.11
CA PHE A 400 13.12 -1.53 2.09
C PHE A 400 13.67 -0.54 3.12
N HIS A 401 14.85 -0.82 3.70
CA HIS A 401 15.46 0.06 4.70
C HIS A 401 15.88 1.42 4.14
N SER A 402 16.45 1.44 2.92
CA SER A 402 16.83 2.69 2.25
C SER A 402 15.63 3.60 2.05
N ASN A 403 14.54 3.07 1.48
CA ASN A 403 13.28 3.81 1.30
C ASN A 403 12.68 4.22 2.65
N ARG A 404 12.63 3.32 3.63
CA ARG A 404 12.08 3.60 4.97
C ARG A 404 12.75 4.79 5.64
N ILE A 405 14.07 4.84 5.60
CA ILE A 405 14.82 5.95 6.22
C ILE A 405 14.44 7.27 5.52
N TYR A 406 14.44 7.28 4.19
CA TYR A 406 14.09 8.48 3.42
C TYR A 406 12.64 8.94 3.66
N ASP A 407 11.67 8.03 3.56
CA ASP A 407 10.24 8.34 3.64
C ASP A 407 9.86 8.80 5.05
N TYR A 408 10.29 8.10 6.10
CA TYR A 408 10.00 8.51 7.48
C TYR A 408 10.69 9.83 7.86
N ASN A 409 11.93 10.05 7.40
CA ASN A 409 12.59 11.33 7.60
C ASN A 409 11.80 12.47 6.92
N SER A 410 11.35 12.26 5.68
CA SER A 410 10.62 13.27 4.92
C SER A 410 9.26 13.60 5.54
N VAL A 411 8.46 12.57 5.89
CA VAL A 411 7.10 12.78 6.38
C VAL A 411 7.07 13.32 7.81
N ILE A 412 8.00 12.91 8.68
CA ILE A 412 8.07 13.43 10.05
C ILE A 412 8.52 14.89 10.03
N ARG A 413 9.47 15.25 9.17
CA ARG A 413 9.86 16.66 8.97
C ARG A 413 8.69 17.51 8.49
N LEU A 414 7.99 17.06 7.45
CA LEU A 414 6.78 17.74 6.96
C LEU A 414 5.74 17.92 8.08
N TYR A 415 5.47 16.86 8.85
CA TYR A 415 4.51 16.92 9.96
C TYR A 415 4.91 17.98 11.00
N LEU A 416 6.17 18.02 11.42
CA LEU A 416 6.66 18.99 12.40
C LEU A 416 6.67 20.43 11.87
N GLU A 417 7.09 20.63 10.61
CA GLU A 417 7.08 21.94 9.94
C GLU A 417 5.65 22.51 9.88
N GLN A 418 4.68 21.69 9.48
CA GLN A 418 3.28 22.08 9.39
C GLN A 418 2.63 22.30 10.77
N GLN A 419 2.99 21.52 11.79
CA GLN A 419 2.53 21.71 13.16
C GLN A 419 3.07 23.01 13.76
N ALA A 420 4.35 23.33 13.55
CA ALA A 420 4.94 24.58 14.00
C ALA A 420 4.20 25.79 13.40
N GLN A 421 4.00 25.79 12.08
CA GLN A 421 3.26 26.84 11.39
C GLN A 421 1.81 26.97 11.90
N PHE A 422 1.16 25.85 12.20
CA PHE A 422 -0.20 25.84 12.74
C PHE A 422 -0.29 26.55 14.10
N TYR A 423 0.57 26.22 15.05
CA TYR A 423 0.58 26.85 16.36
C TYR A 423 1.01 28.32 16.30
N GLU A 424 1.95 28.68 15.43
CA GLU A 424 2.32 30.08 15.17
C GLU A 424 1.14 30.89 14.63
N THR A 425 0.37 30.32 13.71
CA THR A 425 -0.83 30.96 13.13
C THR A 425 -1.89 31.21 14.20
N ILE A 426 -2.14 30.23 15.08
CA ILE A 426 -3.07 30.39 16.20
C ILE A 426 -2.59 31.49 17.15
N ALA A 427 -1.29 31.48 17.50
CA ALA A 427 -0.72 32.50 18.37
C ALA A 427 -0.85 33.90 17.77
N GLN A 428 -0.64 34.06 16.46
CA GLN A 428 -0.82 35.33 15.77
C GLN A 428 -2.28 35.82 15.82
N LYS A 429 -3.26 34.93 15.58
CA LYS A 429 -4.69 35.26 15.70
C LYS A 429 -5.07 35.73 17.10
N LEU A 430 -4.60 35.01 18.12
CA LEU A 430 -4.83 35.40 19.51
C LEU A 430 -4.18 36.75 19.85
N ARG A 431 -2.96 37.04 19.36
CA ARG A 431 -2.31 38.35 19.54
C ARG A 431 -3.08 39.48 18.87
N GLN A 432 -3.64 39.24 17.68
CA GLN A 432 -4.49 40.22 16.99
C GLN A 432 -5.75 40.53 17.79
N ALA A 433 -6.43 39.51 18.33
CA ALA A 433 -7.59 39.72 19.20
C ALA A 433 -7.22 40.48 20.48
N LEU A 434 -6.10 40.11 21.12
CA LEU A 434 -5.60 40.77 22.34
C LEU A 434 -5.31 42.26 22.11
N SER A 435 -4.72 42.63 20.97
CA SER A 435 -4.38 44.03 20.66
C SER A 435 -5.58 44.97 20.54
N ARG A 436 -6.80 44.43 20.46
CA ARG A 436 -8.05 45.21 20.42
C ARG A 436 -8.56 45.60 21.80
N PHE A 437 -8.06 44.98 22.87
CA PHE A 437 -8.45 45.34 24.23
C PHE A 437 -7.73 46.64 24.64
N PRO A 438 -8.46 47.64 25.16
CA PRO A 438 -7.85 48.86 25.69
C PRO A 438 -6.88 48.54 26.83
N VAL A 439 -5.73 49.21 26.85
CA VAL A 439 -4.87 49.23 28.04
C VAL A 439 -5.49 50.23 29.01
N MET A 440 -5.96 49.75 30.15
CA MET A 440 -6.58 50.57 31.20
C MET A 440 -5.55 51.23 32.11
#